data_AF-A0A8D9S1Y7-F1
#
_entry.id   AF-A0A8D9S1Y7-F1
#
_cell.length_a   1.000
_cell.length_b   1.000
_cell.length_c   1.000
_cell.angle_alpha   90.00
_cell.angle_beta   90.00
_cell.angle_gamma   90.00
#
_symmetry.space_group_name_H-M   'P 1'
#
loop_
_entity.id
_entity.type
_entity.pdbx_description
1 polymer ?
#
loop_
_entity_poly.entity_id
_entity_poly.type
_entity_poly.pdbx_seq_one_letter_code
_entity_poly.pdbx_strand_id
1 'polypeptide(L)'
;MMNQEANHGITYSLSFLRNADYSKVLFWLGIKPLDFDDLHELLTNISNNQSITIIEELQTKYLISPIKEAGCFVLTTGGQEIARLIMSLGVWGRQQMDENGGNNSVQVVLPRFFHGAKRTIKVSKHG
;
A
#
# COMPACT_ATOMS: atom_id res chain seq x y z
N MET A 1 22.83 -10.41 25.44
CA MET A 1 22.07 -11.23 24.49
C MET A 1 20.84 -10.40 24.10
N MET A 2 20.86 -9.73 22.94
CA MET A 2 19.67 -8.99 22.46
C MET A 2 18.59 -10.01 22.17
N ASN A 3 17.42 -9.80 22.77
CA ASN A 3 16.31 -10.74 22.78
C ASN A 3 15.88 -11.07 21.34
N GLN A 4 16.07 -12.32 20.90
CA GLN A 4 15.73 -12.76 19.54
C GLN A 4 14.26 -12.46 19.20
N GLU A 5 13.40 -12.38 20.21
CA GLU A 5 12.00 -12.01 20.05
C GLU A 5 11.75 -10.58 19.57
N ALA A 6 12.66 -9.63 19.84
CA ALA A 6 12.47 -8.23 19.46
C ALA A 6 12.43 -8.01 17.94
N ASN A 7 13.08 -8.89 17.16
CA ASN A 7 13.14 -8.78 15.70
C ASN A 7 12.05 -9.60 14.97
N HIS A 8 11.21 -10.35 15.69
CA HIS A 8 10.20 -11.22 15.08
C HIS A 8 9.14 -10.43 14.32
N GLY A 9 8.69 -9.28 14.85
CA GLY A 9 7.72 -8.41 14.19
C GLY A 9 8.24 -7.80 12.88
N ILE A 10 9.51 -7.37 12.86
CA ILE A 10 10.16 -6.85 11.65
C ILE A 10 10.32 -7.97 10.62
N THR A 11 10.78 -9.15 11.04
CA THR A 11 10.98 -10.31 10.16
C THR A 11 9.66 -10.74 9.51
N TYR A 12 8.59 -10.78 10.30
CA TYR A 12 7.25 -11.08 9.81
C TYR A 12 6.76 -10.02 8.81
N SER A 13 6.93 -8.74 9.14
CA SER A 13 6.49 -7.65 8.26
C SER A 13 7.24 -7.69 6.92
N LEU A 14 8.55 -7.96 6.94
CA LEU A 14 9.36 -8.10 5.73
C LEU A 14 8.95 -9.31 4.90
N SER A 15 8.63 -10.46 5.52
CA SER A 15 8.17 -11.64 4.78
C SER A 15 6.82 -11.39 4.12
N PHE A 16 5.92 -10.67 4.79
CA PHE A 16 4.65 -10.23 4.22
C PHE A 16 4.83 -9.29 3.02
N LEU A 17 5.69 -8.27 3.15
CA LEU A 17 5.94 -7.27 2.10
C LEU A 17 6.65 -7.84 0.86
N ARG A 18 7.23 -9.04 0.92
CA ARG A 18 7.77 -9.73 -0.26
C ARG A 18 6.70 -10.10 -1.28
N ASN A 19 5.44 -10.22 -0.85
CA ASN A 19 4.33 -10.39 -1.78
C ASN A 19 3.91 -9.02 -2.34
N ALA A 20 4.29 -8.76 -3.59
CA ALA A 20 4.01 -7.50 -4.26
C ALA A 20 2.51 -7.26 -4.43
N ASP A 21 1.71 -8.31 -4.63
CA ASP A 21 0.28 -8.17 -4.88
C ASP A 21 -0.49 -7.83 -3.61
N TYR A 22 -0.09 -8.38 -2.45
CA TYR A 22 -0.60 -7.93 -1.16
C TYR A 22 -0.35 -6.43 -0.96
N SER A 23 0.88 -6.00 -1.27
CA SER A 23 1.29 -4.61 -1.09
C SER A 23 0.49 -3.66 -1.99
N LYS A 24 0.23 -4.06 -3.26
CA LYS A 24 -0.61 -3.30 -4.19
C LYS A 24 -2.05 -3.17 -3.69
N VAL A 25 -2.69 -4.28 -3.29
CA VAL A 25 -4.07 -4.27 -2.79
C VAL A 25 -4.19 -3.33 -1.59
N LEU A 26 -3.30 -3.46 -0.61
CA LEU A 26 -3.32 -2.64 0.59
C LEU A 26 -3.03 -1.16 0.30
N PHE A 27 -2.13 -0.86 -0.64
CA PHE A 27 -1.86 0.51 -1.07
C PHE A 27 -3.13 1.17 -1.63
N TRP A 28 -3.80 0.49 -2.55
CA TRP A 28 -4.97 1.05 -3.23
C TRP A 28 -6.21 1.13 -2.34
N LEU A 29 -6.44 0.12 -1.49
CA LEU A 29 -7.48 0.17 -0.45
C LEU A 29 -7.22 1.24 0.61
N GLY A 30 -5.94 1.62 0.78
CA GLY A 30 -5.58 2.78 1.58
C GLY A 30 -6.10 4.09 1.00
N ILE A 31 -6.32 4.19 -0.31
CA ILE A 31 -6.78 5.43 -0.95
C ILE A 31 -8.31 5.54 -0.92
N LYS A 32 -9.01 4.45 -1.28
CA LYS A 32 -10.47 4.37 -1.28
C LYS A 32 -10.94 2.92 -1.12
N PRO A 33 -12.20 2.68 -0.70
CA PRO A 33 -12.85 1.38 -0.86
C PRO A 33 -12.88 0.96 -2.34
N LEU A 34 -12.71 -0.33 -2.61
CA LEU A 34 -12.66 -0.91 -3.96
C LEU A 34 -13.48 -2.19 -4.02
N ASP A 35 -14.17 -2.44 -5.12
CA ASP A 35 -14.80 -3.73 -5.38
C ASP A 35 -13.80 -4.76 -5.93
N PHE A 36 -14.29 -5.96 -6.24
CA PHE A 36 -13.44 -7.02 -6.78
C PHE A 36 -12.87 -6.68 -8.16
N ASP A 37 -13.67 -6.06 -9.02
CA ASP A 37 -13.26 -5.76 -10.40
C ASP A 37 -12.19 -4.67 -10.41
N ASP A 38 -12.37 -3.62 -9.60
CA ASP A 38 -11.35 -2.60 -9.32
C ASP A 38 -10.04 -3.25 -8.84
N LEU A 39 -10.11 -4.15 -7.85
CA LEU A 39 -8.92 -4.82 -7.31
C LEU A 39 -8.24 -5.75 -8.33
N HIS A 40 -9.03 -6.45 -9.13
CA HIS A 40 -8.52 -7.34 -10.17
C HIS A 40 -7.80 -6.56 -11.28
N GLU A 41 -8.36 -5.43 -11.73
CA GLU A 41 -7.75 -4.56 -12.73
C GLU A 41 -6.39 -4.01 -12.25
N LEU A 42 -6.29 -3.67 -10.96
CA LEU A 42 -5.05 -3.19 -10.34
C LEU A 42 -3.96 -4.27 -10.22
N LEU A 43 -4.37 -5.53 -10.10
CA LEU A 43 -3.47 -6.68 -10.07
C LEU A 43 -3.23 -7.19 -11.50
N THR A 44 -2.65 -6.34 -12.35
CA THR A 44 -2.35 -6.70 -13.75
C THR A 44 -1.55 -8.01 -13.84
N ASN A 45 -1.95 -8.91 -14.75
CA ASN A 45 -1.29 -10.19 -15.06
C ASN A 45 -1.51 -11.35 -14.08
N ILE A 46 -2.56 -11.32 -13.24
CA ILE A 46 -2.99 -12.50 -12.49
C ILE A 46 -4.39 -12.94 -12.91
N SER A 47 -4.69 -14.21 -12.73
CA SER A 47 -6.03 -14.76 -13.00
C SER A 47 -7.05 -14.33 -11.93
N ASN A 48 -8.35 -14.45 -12.24
CA ASN A 48 -9.43 -14.26 -11.27
C ASN A 48 -9.23 -15.13 -10.03
N ASN A 49 -8.87 -16.41 -10.22
CA ASN A 49 -8.65 -17.33 -9.10
C ASN A 49 -7.53 -16.85 -8.18
N GLN A 50 -6.42 -16.36 -8.74
CA GLN A 50 -5.33 -15.80 -7.94
C GLN A 50 -5.75 -14.53 -7.21
N SER A 51 -6.57 -13.67 -7.84
CA SER A 51 -7.10 -12.45 -7.21
C SER A 51 -8.00 -12.79 -6.03
N ILE A 52 -8.87 -13.79 -6.19
CA ILE A 52 -9.72 -14.32 -5.11
C ILE A 52 -8.84 -14.82 -3.96
N THR A 53 -7.84 -15.66 -4.24
CA THR A 53 -6.93 -16.18 -3.21
C THR A 53 -6.23 -15.05 -2.45
N ILE A 54 -5.72 -14.03 -3.14
CA ILE A 54 -5.07 -12.87 -2.49
C ILE A 54 -6.05 -12.14 -1.56
N ILE A 55 -7.28 -11.89 -2.02
CA ILE A 55 -8.30 -11.21 -1.21
C ILE A 55 -8.66 -12.05 0.02
N GLU A 56 -8.88 -13.35 -0.14
CA GLU A 56 -9.19 -14.29 0.95
C GLU A 56 -8.04 -14.37 1.98
N GLU A 57 -6.79 -14.39 1.52
CA GLU A 57 -5.63 -14.39 2.41
C GLU A 57 -5.51 -13.09 3.20
N LEU A 58 -5.76 -11.93 2.57
CA LEU A 58 -5.75 -10.63 3.25
C LEU A 58 -6.91 -10.48 4.23
N GLN A 59 -8.08 -11.05 3.93
CA GLN A 59 -9.21 -11.13 4.87
C GLN A 59 -8.89 -12.04 6.06
N THR A 60 -8.28 -13.21 5.80
CA THR A 60 -7.86 -14.17 6.84
C THR A 60 -6.83 -13.57 7.79
N LYS A 61 -5.93 -12.72 7.27
CA LYS A 61 -4.96 -11.96 8.06
C LYS A 61 -5.56 -10.74 8.77
N TYR A 62 -6.87 -10.52 8.65
CA TYR A 62 -7.60 -9.40 9.23
C TYR A 62 -7.05 -8.03 8.80
N LEU A 63 -6.56 -7.92 7.56
CA LEU A 63 -6.07 -6.65 7.01
C LEU A 63 -7.14 -5.92 6.21
N ILE A 64 -8.06 -6.67 5.60
CA ILE A 64 -9.19 -6.12 4.86
C ILE A 64 -10.50 -6.74 5.33
N SER A 65 -11.60 -6.02 5.14
CA SER A 65 -12.94 -6.45 5.50
C SER A 65 -13.93 -6.09 4.38
N PRO A 66 -14.92 -6.95 4.06
CA PRO A 66 -15.94 -6.61 3.10
C PRO A 66 -17.01 -5.72 3.73
N ILE A 67 -17.45 -4.69 3.01
CA ILE A 67 -18.69 -3.96 3.26
C ILE A 67 -19.75 -4.58 2.35
N LYS A 68 -20.53 -5.52 2.89
CA LYS A 68 -21.46 -6.35 2.11
C LYS A 68 -22.50 -5.52 1.38
N GLU A 69 -22.99 -4.45 1.99
CA GLU A 69 -24.03 -3.58 1.44
C GLU A 69 -23.51 -2.75 0.26
N ALA A 70 -22.22 -2.45 0.24
CA ALA A 70 -21.58 -1.64 -0.80
C ALA A 70 -20.84 -2.47 -1.85
N GLY A 71 -20.75 -3.79 -1.67
CA GLY A 71 -20.04 -4.69 -2.59
C GLY A 71 -18.53 -4.42 -2.68
N CYS A 72 -17.94 -3.78 -1.66
CA CYS A 72 -16.56 -3.33 -1.68
C CYS A 72 -15.76 -3.84 -0.48
N PHE A 73 -14.44 -3.69 -0.56
CA PHE A 73 -13.49 -4.01 0.49
C PHE A 73 -12.91 -2.72 1.07
N VAL A 74 -12.61 -2.77 2.37
CA VAL A 74 -11.93 -1.69 3.10
C VAL A 74 -10.83 -2.25 3.98
N LEU A 75 -9.86 -1.41 4.33
CA LEU A 75 -8.84 -1.75 5.32
C LEU A 75 -9.45 -1.83 6.72
N THR A 76 -9.06 -2.84 7.50
CA THR A 76 -9.23 -2.84 8.96
C THR A 76 -8.27 -1.83 9.59
N THR A 77 -8.37 -1.60 10.90
CA THR A 77 -7.38 -0.78 11.63
C THR A 77 -5.95 -1.29 11.42
N GLY A 78 -5.73 -2.61 11.50
CA GLY A 78 -4.41 -3.21 11.22
C GLY A 78 -3.98 -3.05 9.76
N GLY A 79 -4.93 -3.18 8.82
CA GLY A 79 -4.73 -2.89 7.41
C GLY A 79 -4.27 -1.47 7.13
N GLN A 80 -4.83 -0.49 7.83
CA GLN A 80 -4.46 0.91 7.70
C GLN A 80 -3.01 1.18 8.13
N GLU A 81 -2.55 0.58 9.23
CA GLU A 81 -1.17 0.74 9.69
C GLU A 81 -0.17 0.20 8.67
N ILE A 82 -0.41 -1.00 8.15
CA ILE A 82 0.48 -1.58 7.14
C ILE A 82 0.42 -0.83 5.79
N ALA A 83 -0.75 -0.32 5.40
CA ALA A 83 -0.88 0.50 4.19
C ALA A 83 -0.08 1.80 4.30
N ARG A 84 -0.08 2.47 5.46
CA ARG A 84 0.75 3.66 5.69
C ARG A 84 2.25 3.35 5.58
N LEU A 85 2.69 2.20 6.08
CA LEU A 85 4.06 1.74 5.92
C LEU A 85 4.39 1.53 4.43
N ILE A 86 3.54 0.81 3.69
CA ILE A 86 3.71 0.56 2.24
C ILE A 86 3.80 1.88 1.46
N MET A 87 2.91 2.83 1.74
CA MET A 87 2.94 4.15 1.09
C MET A 87 4.24 4.90 1.40
N SER A 88 4.71 4.84 2.66
CA SER A 88 5.97 5.48 3.07
C SER A 88 7.18 4.86 2.37
N LEU A 89 7.19 3.52 2.24
CA LEU A 89 8.21 2.79 1.49
C LEU A 89 8.20 3.17 0.00
N GLY A 90 7.02 3.32 -0.61
CA GLY A 90 6.87 3.74 -1.99
C GLY A 90 7.41 5.16 -2.24
N VAL A 91 7.09 6.10 -1.35
CA VAL A 91 7.62 7.47 -1.41
C VAL A 91 9.13 7.50 -1.29
N TRP A 92 9.68 6.87 -0.25
CA TRP A 92 11.13 6.81 -0.06
C TRP A 92 11.82 6.12 -1.23
N GLY A 93 11.29 4.99 -1.69
CA GLY A 93 11.85 4.23 -2.81
C GLY A 93 11.92 5.07 -4.09
N ARG A 94 10.87 5.83 -4.41
CA ARG A 94 10.87 6.73 -5.57
C ARG A 94 11.90 7.86 -5.44
N GLN A 95 12.02 8.45 -4.25
CA GLN A 95 13.03 9.49 -3.99
C GLN A 95 14.44 8.93 -4.19
N GLN A 96 14.73 7.73 -3.70
CA GLN A 96 16.02 7.08 -3.89
C GLN A 96 16.31 6.73 -5.36
N MET A 97 15.29 6.36 -6.13
CA MET A 97 15.44 6.14 -7.58
C MET A 97 15.79 7.44 -8.32
N ASP A 98 15.28 8.58 -7.87
CA ASP A 98 15.60 9.88 -8.47
C ASP A 98 17.00 10.35 -8.05
N GLU A 99 17.30 10.32 -6.75
CA GLU A 99 18.58 10.75 -6.16
C GLU A 99 19.76 9.92 -6.65
N ASN A 100 19.63 8.59 -6.66
CA ASN A 100 20.70 7.70 -7.12
C ASN A 100 20.68 7.47 -8.64
N GLY A 101 19.61 7.87 -9.33
CA GLY A 101 19.46 7.76 -10.79
C GLY A 101 19.92 9.00 -11.57
N GLY A 102 20.35 10.07 -10.89
CA GLY A 102 20.81 11.31 -11.53
C GLY A 102 19.70 12.15 -12.16
N ASN A 103 18.43 11.88 -11.82
CA ASN A 103 17.29 12.66 -12.29
C ASN A 103 16.90 13.72 -11.26
N ASN A 104 16.48 14.91 -11.70
CA ASN A 104 15.91 15.91 -10.81
C ASN A 104 14.73 15.30 -10.04
N SER A 105 14.83 15.27 -8.71
CA SER A 105 13.88 14.58 -7.86
C SER A 105 12.47 15.16 -8.00
N VAL A 106 11.54 14.32 -8.42
CA VAL A 106 10.12 14.65 -8.35
C VAL A 106 9.67 14.18 -6.99
N GLN A 107 9.60 15.11 -6.04
CA GLN A 107 9.17 14.80 -4.68
C GLN A 107 7.74 14.23 -4.71
N VAL A 108 7.61 12.91 -4.56
CA VAL A 108 6.31 12.25 -4.40
C VAL A 108 5.85 12.48 -2.97
N VAL A 109 4.76 13.21 -2.80
CA VAL A 109 4.13 13.46 -1.50
C VAL A 109 3.04 12.40 -1.31
N LEU A 110 2.95 11.82 -0.10
CA LEU A 110 1.83 10.96 0.28
C LEU A 110 0.49 11.64 -0.06
N PRO A 111 -0.50 10.94 -0.63
CA PRO A 111 -1.87 11.45 -0.69
C PRO A 111 -2.28 11.78 0.75
N ARG A 112 -2.40 13.07 1.04
CA ARG A 112 -2.89 13.53 2.33
C ARG A 112 -4.33 13.02 2.44
N PHE A 113 -4.60 12.14 3.39
CA PHE A 113 -5.95 11.81 3.85
C PHE A 113 -6.58 13.08 4.43
N PHE A 114 -7.14 13.93 3.58
CA PHE A 114 -7.91 15.08 3.98
C PHE A 114 -9.15 15.15 3.09
N HIS A 115 -10.31 15.05 3.71
CA HIS A 115 -11.56 15.48 3.10
C HIS A 115 -11.38 16.91 2.56
N GLY A 116 -11.48 17.05 1.24
CA GLY A 116 -11.69 18.32 0.56
C GLY A 116 -10.53 19.32 0.60
N ALA A 117 -9.52 19.13 -0.25
CA ALA A 117 -8.80 20.27 -0.85
C ALA A 117 -8.02 19.84 -2.10
N LYS A 118 -8.50 20.26 -3.28
CA LYS A 118 -7.68 20.32 -4.50
C LYS A 118 -6.58 21.36 -4.28
N ARG A 119 -5.31 20.94 -4.19
CA ARG A 119 -4.13 21.74 -4.57
C ARG A 119 -2.87 20.86 -4.51
N THR A 120 -2.39 20.46 -5.68
CA THR A 120 -1.03 19.95 -5.87
C THR A 120 -0.09 21.15 -5.78
N ILE A 121 0.73 21.24 -4.73
CA ILE A 121 1.76 22.28 -4.65
C ILE A 121 2.96 21.82 -5.46
N LYS A 122 3.26 22.57 -6.53
CA LYS A 122 4.47 22.42 -7.35
C LYS A 122 5.51 23.41 -6.78
N VAL A 123 6.60 22.92 -6.21
CA VAL A 123 7.72 23.77 -5.79
C VAL A 123 8.94 23.40 -6.64
N SER A 124 9.37 24.34 -7.48
CA SER A 124 10.68 24.30 -8.12
C SER A 124 11.71 24.80 -7.12
N LYS A 125 12.80 24.05 -6.91
CA LYS A 125 14.01 24.62 -6.32
C LYS A 125 14.98 24.96 -7.45
N HIS A 126 15.26 26.25 -7.59
CA HIS A 126 16.52 26.75 -8.14
C HIS A 126 17.49 26.89 -6.96
N GLY A 127 18.75 26.48 -7.17
CA GLY A 127 19.84 26.62 -6.22
C GLY A 127 20.51 25.30 -5.93
#